data_AF-A0A1T2KWV2-F1
#
_entry.id   AF-A0A1T2KWV2-F1
#
_cell.length_a   1.000
_cell.length_b   1.000
_cell.length_c   1.000
_cell.angle_alpha   90.00
_cell.angle_beta   90.00
_cell.angle_gamma   90.00
#
_symmetry.space_group_name_H-M   'P 1'
#
loop_
_entity.id
_entity.type
_entity.pdbx_description
1 polymer ?
#
loop_
_entity_poly.entity_id
_entity_poly.type
_entity_poly.pdbx_seq_one_letter_code
_entity_poly.pdbx_strand_id
1 'polypeptide(L)' 'MSVAEFFDMGGYALYVWGSFGATALLMIAEPIILRSRRRSVLKRVARIIRMKAEDAR' A
#
# COMPACT_ATOMS: atom_id res chain seq x y z
N MET A 1 3.88 32.91 -8.35
CA MET A 1 3.30 31.87 -9.21
C MET A 1 2.54 30.92 -8.32
N SER A 2 1.22 30.95 -8.40
CA SER A 2 0.36 30.25 -7.44
C SER A 2 0.08 28.81 -7.90
N VAL A 3 -0.21 27.94 -6.93
CA VAL A 3 -0.68 26.56 -7.20
C VAL A 3 -1.95 26.58 -8.06
N ALA A 4 -2.79 27.61 -7.92
CA ALA A 4 -3.98 27.79 -8.73
C ALA A 4 -3.66 28.01 -10.22
N GLU A 5 -2.62 28.77 -10.58
CA GLU A 5 -2.23 28.98 -12.00
C GLU A 5 -1.67 27.71 -12.68
N PHE A 6 -1.13 26.76 -11.90
CA PHE A 6 -0.71 25.45 -12.40
C PHE A 6 -1.89 24.49 -12.65
N PHE A 7 -2.99 24.65 -11.91
CA PHE A 7 -4.24 23.95 -12.20
C PHE A 7 -5.03 24.59 -13.35
N ASP A 8 -4.78 25.87 -13.62
CA ASP A 8 -5.52 26.69 -14.58
C ASP A 8 -4.92 26.70 -16.01
N MET A 9 -3.94 25.82 -16.31
CA MET A 9 -3.53 25.53 -17.68
C MET A 9 -4.63 24.74 -18.45
N GLY A 10 -5.76 25.39 -18.71
CA GLY A 10 -6.73 24.97 -19.73
C GLY A 10 -7.38 23.60 -19.55
N GLY A 11 -7.60 23.13 -18.31
CA GLY A 11 -8.39 21.93 -18.02
C GLY A 11 -7.65 20.58 -18.04
N TYR A 12 -6.38 20.54 -18.46
CA TYR A 12 -5.59 19.28 -18.54
C TYR A 12 -4.89 18.88 -17.24
N ALA A 13 -4.72 19.80 -16.29
CA ALA A 13 -4.03 19.53 -15.03
C ALA A 13 -4.71 18.40 -14.23
N LEU A 14 -6.04 18.35 -14.21
CA LEU A 14 -6.80 17.27 -13.57
C LEU A 14 -6.52 15.89 -14.19
N TYR A 15 -6.29 15.81 -15.50
CA TYR A 15 -5.96 14.56 -16.19
C TYR A 15 -4.54 14.08 -15.87
N VAL A 16 -3.56 14.99 -15.89
CA VAL A 16 -2.15 14.67 -15.64
C VAL A 16 -1.97 14.26 -14.17
N TRP A 17 -2.47 15.09 -13.26
CA TRP A 17 -2.39 14.82 -11.82
C TRP A 17 -3.30 13.66 -11.40
N GLY A 18 -4.44 13.45 -12.06
CA GLY A 18 -5.28 12.28 -11.85
C GLY A 18 -4.58 10.97 -12.25
N SER A 19 -3.89 10.95 -13.39
CA SER A 19 -3.14 9.77 -13.86
C SER A 19 -1.91 9.49 -12.99
N PHE A 20 -1.16 10.53 -12.62
CA PHE A 20 -0.03 10.41 -11.68
C PHE A 20 -0.49 9.99 -10.28
N GLY A 21 -1.59 10.57 -9.79
CA GLY A 21 -2.21 10.21 -8.52
C GLY A 21 -2.73 8.77 -8.51
N ALA A 22 -3.39 8.33 -9.58
CA ALA A 22 -3.83 6.95 -9.74
C ALA A 22 -2.64 5.97 -9.78
N THR A 23 -1.57 6.33 -10.49
CA THR A 23 -0.34 5.51 -10.54
C THR A 23 0.33 5.42 -9.17
N ALA A 24 0.47 6.55 -8.46
CA ALA A 24 1.02 6.58 -7.10
C ALA A 24 0.13 5.78 -6.13
N LEU A 25 -1.19 5.89 -6.26
CA LEU A 25 -2.16 5.15 -5.45
C LEU A 25 -2.02 3.64 -5.66
N LEU A 26 -1.86 3.18 -6.90
CA LEU A 26 -1.61 1.76 -7.21
C LEU A 26 -0.26 1.30 -6.64
N MET A 27 0.81 2.08 -6.84
CA MET A 27 2.13 1.79 -6.27
C MET A 27 2.12 1.71 -4.73
N ILE A 28 1.23 2.44 -4.06
CA ILE A 28 1.10 2.43 -2.59
C ILE A 28 0.13 1.32 -2.13
N ALA A 29 -0.90 1.00 -2.92
CA ALA A 29 -1.87 -0.04 -2.59
C ALA A 29 -1.20 -1.42 -2.46
N GLU A 30 -0.31 -1.78 -3.39
CA GLU A 30 0.42 -3.04 -3.36
C GLU A 30 1.21 -3.28 -2.04
N PRO A 31 2.08 -2.37 -1.57
CA PRO A 31 2.83 -2.56 -0.33
C PRO A 31 1.94 -2.52 0.92
N ILE A 32 0.81 -1.81 0.91
CA ILE A 32 -0.15 -1.83 2.03
C ILE A 32 -0.77 -3.23 2.17
N ILE A 33 -1.27 -3.79 1.06
CA ILE A 33 -1.87 -5.13 1.02
C ILE A 33 -0.80 -6.18 1.38
N LEU A 34 0.40 -6.05 0.84
CA LEU A 34 1.52 -6.96 1.13
C LEU A 34 1.96 -6.88 2.60
N ARG A 35 2.02 -5.68 3.19
CA ARG A 35 2.32 -5.51 4.63
C ARG A 35 1.26 -6.16 5.52
N SER A 36 -0.01 -5.99 5.17
CA SER A 36 -1.12 -6.64 5.89
C SER A 36 -0.98 -8.17 5.86
N ARG A 37 -0.69 -8.72 4.67
CA ARG A 37 -0.49 -10.16 4.48
C ARG A 37 0.72 -10.68 5.25
N ARG A 38 1.83 -9.93 5.27
CA ARG A 38 3.05 -10.29 6.01
C ARG A 38 2.79 -10.42 7.51
N ARG A 39 2.00 -9.51 8.11
CA ARG A 39 1.62 -9.60 9.53
C ARG A 39 0.79 -10.85 9.82
N SER A 40 -0.14 -11.20 8.95
CA SER A 40 -0.97 -12.41 9.09
C SER A 40 -0.16 -13.70 8.98
N VAL A 41 0.81 -13.75 8.05
CA VAL A 41 1.71 -14.91 7.91
C VAL A 41 2.59 -15.08 9.14
N LEU A 42 3.19 -13.99 9.66
CA LEU A 42 4.02 -14.05 10.86
C LEU A 42 3.23 -14.55 12.09
N LYS A 43 1.98 -14.08 12.29
CA LYS A 43 1.12 -14.58 13.36
C LYS A 43 0.84 -16.08 13.21
N ARG A 44 0.65 -16.57 11.99
CA ARG A 44 0.38 -17.99 11.72
C ARG A 44 1.61 -18.85 11.99
N VAL A 45 2.79 -18.41 11.56
CA VAL A 45 4.07 -19.10 11.83
C VAL A 45 4.36 -19.15 13.33
N ALA A 46 4.19 -18.04 14.04
CA ALA A 46 4.40 -18.00 15.49
C ALA A 46 3.50 -19.00 16.25
N ARG A 47 2.24 -19.18 15.81
CA ARG A 47 1.34 -20.18 16.38
C ARG A 47 1.81 -21.62 16.12
N ILE A 48 2.28 -21.90 14.91
CA ILE A 48 2.79 -23.24 14.54
C ILE A 48 4.03 -23.60 15.36
N ILE A 49 4.95 -22.65 15.56
CA ILE A 49 6.15 -22.86 16.39
C ILE A 49 5.75 -23.21 17.83
N ARG A 50 4.76 -22.52 18.39
CA ARG A 50 4.28 -22.78 19.76
C ARG A 50 3.66 -24.16 19.92
N MET A 51 2.82 -24.60 18.98
CA MET A 51 2.23 -25.95 19.02
C MET A 51 3.30 -27.04 18.88
N LYS A 52 4.26 -26.86 17.96
CA LYS A 52 5.39 -27.80 17.83
C LYS A 52 6.27 -27.89 19.09
N ALA A 53 6.35 -26.83 19.88
CA ALA A 53 7.09 -26.84 21.15
C ALA A 53 6.34 -27.59 22.26
N GLU A 54 5.00 -27.65 22.19
CA GLU A 54 4.17 -28.42 23.13
C GLU A 54 4.09 -29.90 22.74
N ASP A 55 4.00 -30.24 21.45
CA ASP A 55 4.02 -31.63 20.96
C ASP A 55 5.37 -32.35 21.16
N ALA A 56 6.45 -31.59 21.34
CA ALA A 56 7.82 -32.12 21.54
C ALA A 56 8.20 -32.32 23.02
N ARG A 57 7.28 -32.07 23.96
CA ARG A 57 7.43 -32.33 25.40
C ARG A 57 6.66 -33.58 25.81
#